data_AF-A0A957NP23-F1
#
_entry.id   AF-A0A957NP23-F1
#
_cell.length_a   1.000
_cell.length_b   1.000
_cell.length_c   1.000
_cell.angle_alpha   90.00
_cell.angle_beta   90.00
_cell.angle_gamma   90.00
#
_symmetry.space_group_name_H-M   'P 1'
#
loop_
_entity.id
_entity.type
_entity.pdbx_description
1 polymer ?
#
loop_
_entity_poly.entity_id
_entity_poly.type
_entity_poly.pdbx_seq_one_letter_code
_entity_poly.pdbx_strand_id
1 'polypeptide(L)' 'MGERTSEQKRQAAEHTATFIESGMVVGLGTGSTAIHMVRRLAELLSAGQLRDIVCIATSNQTE' A
#
# COMPACT_ATOMS: atom_id res chain seq x y z
N MET A 1 3.72 14.82 15.54
CA MET A 1 4.30 14.37 14.25
C MET A 1 4.21 15.55 13.28
N GLY A 2 5.30 16.02 12.71
CA GLY A 2 5.26 17.21 11.83
C GLY A 2 4.65 16.90 10.45
N GLU A 3 3.94 17.85 9.85
CA GLU A 3 3.28 17.71 8.54
C GLU A 3 4.21 17.19 7.44
N ARG A 4 5.47 17.65 7.42
CA ARG A 4 6.50 17.20 6.47
C ARG A 4 6.75 15.69 6.53
N THR A 5 6.72 15.10 7.72
CA THR A 5 6.95 13.66 7.89
C THR A 5 5.76 12.85 7.39
N SER A 6 4.53 13.35 7.57
CA SER A 6 3.33 12.68 7.04
C SER A 6 3.34 12.67 5.52
N GLU A 7 3.73 13.79 4.89
CA GLU A 7 3.83 13.88 3.44
C GLU A 7 4.90 12.94 2.86
N GLN A 8 6.09 12.87 3.49
CA GLN A 8 7.14 11.93 3.09
C GLN A 8 6.67 10.47 3.17
N LYS A 9 5.91 10.11 4.21
CA LYS A 9 5.33 8.77 4.35
C LYS A 9 4.36 8.45 3.22
N ARG A 10 3.50 9.41 2.87
CA ARG A 10 2.56 9.26 1.75
C ARG A 10 3.30 9.06 0.44
N GLN A 11 4.29 9.89 0.12
CA GLN A 11 5.07 9.78 -1.11
C GLN A 11 5.82 8.45 -1.22
N ALA A 12 6.49 8.00 -0.14
CA ALA A 12 7.17 6.71 -0.12
C ALA A 12 6.22 5.54 -0.36
N ALA A 13 5.03 5.61 0.23
CA ALA A 13 3.99 4.59 0.08
C ALA A 13 3.40 4.56 -1.34
N GLU A 14 3.11 5.72 -1.92
CA GLU A 14 2.61 5.84 -3.29
C GLU A 14 3.64 5.36 -4.32
N HIS A 15 4.92 5.66 -4.12
CA HIS A 15 5.99 5.17 -4.97
C HIS A 15 6.11 3.64 -4.91
N THR A 16 5.90 3.03 -3.74
CA THR A 16 5.94 1.57 -3.61
C THR A 16 4.90 0.87 -4.51
N ALA A 17 3.73 1.50 -4.71
CA ALA A 17 2.69 0.96 -5.57
C ALA A 17 3.11 0.84 -7.06
N THR A 18 4.15 1.57 -7.51
CA THR A 18 4.66 1.44 -8.89
C THR A 18 5.49 0.18 -9.11
N PHE A 19 5.83 -0.55 -8.05
CA PHE A 19 6.58 -1.82 -8.12
C PHE A 19 5.68 -3.05 -8.07
N ILE A 20 4.37 -2.87 -7.86
CA ILE A 20 3.41 -3.97 -7.79
C ILE A 20 2.86 -4.24 -9.19
N GLU A 21 2.84 -5.51 -9.57
CA GLU A 21 2.29 -5.99 -10.83
C GLU A 21 1.17 -7.00 -10.58
N SER A 22 0.25 -7.12 -11.54
CA SER A 22 -0.86 -8.07 -11.45
C SER A 22 -0.35 -9.51 -11.25
N GLY A 23 -1.02 -10.29 -10.41
CA GLY A 23 -0.61 -11.65 -10.06
C GLY A 23 0.38 -11.77 -8.90
N MET A 24 0.88 -10.66 -8.35
CA MET A 24 1.81 -10.69 -7.22
C MET A 24 1.14 -11.08 -5.89
N VAL A 25 1.91 -11.78 -5.05
CA VAL A 25 1.61 -11.94 -3.62
C VAL A 25 2.36 -10.86 -2.86
N VAL A 26 1.64 -10.01 -2.14
CA VAL A 26 2.17 -8.81 -1.50
C VAL A 26 2.02 -8.90 0.02
N GLY A 27 3.13 -8.81 0.74
CA GLY A 27 3.12 -8.68 2.20
C GLY A 27 2.74 -7.26 2.63
N LEU A 28 1.74 -7.10 3.49
CA LEU A 28 1.30 -5.82 4.01
C LEU A 28 1.93 -5.56 5.38
N GLY A 29 2.88 -4.62 5.41
CA GLY A 29 3.48 -4.11 6.65
C GLY A 29 2.48 -3.37 7.54
N THR A 30 2.91 -2.96 8.72
CA THR A 30 2.07 -2.24 9.70
C THR A 30 2.59 -0.84 9.97
N GLY A 31 1.69 0.10 10.22
CA GLY A 31 2.00 1.46 10.66
C GLY A 31 1.59 2.57 9.68
N SER A 32 1.73 3.81 10.14
CA SER A 32 1.25 5.02 9.45
C SER A 32 1.77 5.24 8.01
N THR A 33 2.85 4.59 7.59
CA THR A 33 3.31 4.62 6.20
C THR A 33 2.61 3.56 5.36
N ALA A 34 2.52 2.32 5.88
CA ALA A 34 1.92 1.19 5.19
C ALA A 34 0.44 1.43 4.87
N ILE A 35 -0.29 2.15 5.73
CA ILE A 35 -1.70 2.50 5.49
C ILE A 35 -1.90 3.28 4.17
N HIS A 36 -0.95 4.14 3.78
CA HIS A 36 -1.02 4.89 2.53
C HIS A 36 -0.82 3.97 1.32
N MET A 37 0.03 2.96 1.45
CA MET A 37 0.31 1.99 0.39
C MET A 37 -0.92 1.10 0.18
N VAL A 38 -1.52 0.61 1.28
CA VAL A 38 -2.76 -0.19 1.24
C VAL A 38 -3.90 0.58 0.55
N ARG A 39 -4.08 1.86 0.91
CA ARG A 39 -5.08 2.71 0.26
C ARG A 39 -4.81 2.86 -1.24
N ARG A 40 -3.56 3.12 -1.62
CA ARG A 40 -3.18 3.26 -3.03
C ARG A 40 -3.38 1.95 -3.81
N LEU A 41 -3.03 0.82 -3.22
CA LEU A 41 -3.23 -0.50 -3.83
C LEU A 41 -4.73 -0.78 -4.04
N ALA A 42 -5.58 -0.46 -3.06
CA ALA A 42 -7.03 -0.60 -3.18
C ALA A 42 -7.61 0.27 -4.31
N GLU A 43 -7.12 1.50 -4.50
CA GLU A 43 -7.50 2.36 -5.63
C GLU A 43 -7.14 1.74 -6.97
N LEU A 44 -5.91 1.22 -7.12
CA LEU A 44 -5.43 0.61 -8.36
C LEU A 44 -6.20 -0.68 -8.72
N LEU A 45 -6.53 -1.49 -7.72
CA LEU A 45 -7.39 -2.67 -7.89
C LEU A 45 -8.81 -2.27 -8.31
N SER A 46 -9.38 -1.25 -7.64
CA SER A 46 -10.72 -0.74 -7.95
C SER A 46 -10.81 -0.13 -9.36
N ALA A 47 -9.73 0.53 -9.80
CA ALA A 47 -9.60 1.06 -11.16
C ALA A 47 -9.30 -0.02 -12.21
N GLY A 48 -9.10 -1.28 -11.81
CA GLY A 48 -8.77 -2.40 -12.70
C GLY A 48 -7.37 -2.34 -13.32
N GLN A 49 -6.50 -1.46 -12.79
CA GLN A 49 -5.10 -1.29 -13.20
C GLN A 49 -4.21 -2.41 -12.67
N LEU A 50 -4.57 -2.98 -11.52
CA LEU A 50 -3.98 -4.20 -10.97
C LEU A 50 -5.06 -5.27 -10.84
N ARG A 51 -4.67 -6.54 -10.98
CA ARG A 51 -5.56 -7.71 -10.87
C ARG A 51 -4.83 -8.87 -10.22
N ASP A 52 -5.59 -9.81 -9.70
CA ASP A 52 -5.08 -11.09 -9.17
C ASP A 52 -4.00 -10.90 -8.10
N ILE A 53 -4.12 -9.86 -7.29
CA ILE A 53 -3.22 -9.59 -6.16
C ILE A 53 -3.70 -10.33 -4.93
N VAL A 54 -2.79 -11.03 -4.27
CA VAL A 54 -3.04 -11.64 -2.95
C VAL A 54 -2.28 -10.86 -1.89
N CYS A 55 -2.97 -10.38 -0.87
CA CYS A 55 -2.37 -9.62 0.22
C CYS A 55 -2.22 -10.49 1.47
N ILE A 56 -1.08 -10.43 2.15
CA ILE A 56 -0.82 -11.11 3.43
C ILE A 56 -0.47 -10.08 4.49
N ALA A 57 -1.37 -9.85 5.44
CA ALA A 57 -1.16 -8.89 6.53
C ALA A 57 -0.15 -9.39 7.57
N THR A 58 0.67 -8.46 8.09
CA THR A 58 1.60 -8.73 9.19
C THR A 58 1.02 -8.44 10.58
N SER A 59 -0.17 -7.83 10.65
CA SER A 59 -0.91 -7.58 11.90
C SER A 59 -2.41 -7.39 11.65
N ASN A 60 -3.22 -7.56 12.70
CA ASN A 60 -4.66 -7.31 12.69
C ASN A 60 -5.03 -5.84 12.38
N GLN A 61 -4.10 -4.89 12.56
CA GLN A 61 -4.35 -3.49 12.19
C GLN A 61 -4.41 -3.31 10.66
N THR A 62 -3.75 -4.20 9.92
CA THR A 62 -3.62 -4.14 8.46
C THR A 62 -4.54 -5.13 7.76
N GLU A 63 -5.13 -6.10 8.48
CA GLU A 63 -6.10 -7.08 7.94
C GLU A 63 -7.40 -6.44 7.46
#